data_AF-A0A7S2D9M2-F1
#
_entry.id   AF-A0A7S2D9M2-F1
#
_cell.length_a   1.000
_cell.length_b   1.000
_cell.length_c   1.000
_cell.angle_alpha   90.00
_cell.angle_beta   90.00
_cell.angle_gamma   90.00
#
_symmetry.space_group_name_H-M   'P 1'
#
loop_
_entity.id
_entity.type
_entity.pdbx_description
1 polymer ?
#
loop_
_entity_poly.entity_id
_entity_poly.type
_entity_poly.pdbx_seq_one_letter_code
_entity_poly.pdbx_strand_id
1 'polypeptide(L)'
;SRFPACTLHRWWLHMYAALTHTLDMVCDPTTAHAPAVDVKCRVDPHELVKLAQERLERAEELSAAEEVAPPWVFSSEKHSILEAECRRRIEICASMPATAFLSPLLGSQTPPADFNQLPNLLPVGRSALYHSPVLAGLRHRLVPAYVTDDGFWFCFFAHANAVRKSVLPPPPQKEANVIADDEFDEWLAKPLSPGPC
;
A
#
# COMPACT_ATOMS: atom_id res chain seq x y z
N SER A 1 0.28 -0.42 -15.58
CA SER A 1 -1.11 -0.36 -16.07
C SER A 1 -1.74 0.94 -15.62
N ARG A 2 -2.02 1.87 -16.55
CA ARG A 2 -2.63 3.17 -16.24
C ARG A 2 -4.13 2.98 -16.04
N PHE A 3 -4.66 3.24 -14.85
CA PHE A 3 -6.10 3.33 -14.64
C PHE A 3 -6.62 4.61 -15.32
N PRO A 4 -7.74 4.57 -16.05
CA PRO A 4 -8.24 5.73 -16.77
C PRO A 4 -8.87 6.72 -15.77
N ALA A 5 -8.39 7.97 -15.79
CA ALA A 5 -8.88 9.10 -14.99
C ALA A 5 -10.40 9.39 -15.13
N CYS A 6 -11.10 8.71 -16.05
CA CYS A 6 -12.54 8.85 -16.26
C CYS A 6 -13.42 8.24 -15.16
N THR A 7 -12.92 7.35 -14.30
CA THR A 7 -13.77 6.74 -13.25
C THR A 7 -14.02 7.70 -12.09
N LEU A 8 -13.01 8.45 -11.63
CA LEU A 8 -13.13 9.37 -10.49
C LEU A 8 -14.18 10.48 -10.70
N HIS A 9 -14.26 11.05 -11.90
CA HIS A 9 -15.26 12.08 -12.22
C HIS A 9 -16.70 11.53 -12.16
N ARG A 10 -16.89 10.26 -12.51
CA ARG A 10 -18.19 9.59 -12.47
C ARG A 10 -18.66 9.32 -11.03
N TRP A 11 -17.75 8.94 -10.14
CA TRP A 11 -18.04 8.79 -8.71
C TRP A 11 -18.41 10.12 -8.06
N TRP A 12 -17.72 11.21 -8.42
CA TRP A 12 -18.00 12.55 -7.89
C TRP A 12 -19.40 13.05 -8.28
N LEU A 13 -19.80 12.85 -9.54
CA LEU A 13 -21.15 13.18 -10.02
C LEU A 13 -22.25 12.33 -9.36
N HIS A 14 -22.01 11.02 -9.14
CA HIS A 14 -22.97 10.17 -8.46
C HIS A 14 -23.11 10.50 -6.96
N MET A 15 -22.03 10.90 -6.28
CA MET A 15 -22.08 11.32 -4.89
C MET A 15 -22.79 12.68 -4.72
N TYR A 16 -22.58 13.62 -5.64
CA TYR A 16 -23.34 14.88 -5.69
C TYR A 16 -24.83 14.65 -5.95
N ALA A 17 -25.17 13.76 -6.90
CA ALA A 17 -26.56 13.41 -7.18
C ALA A 17 -27.26 12.73 -5.99
N ALA A 18 -26.54 11.88 -5.23
CA ALA A 18 -27.08 11.23 -4.03
C ALA A 18 -27.34 12.23 -2.89
N LEU A 19 -26.50 13.27 -2.76
CA LEU A 19 -26.69 14.35 -1.78
C LEU A 19 -27.86 15.29 -2.14
N THR A 20 -28.16 15.47 -3.42
CA THR A 20 -29.35 16.25 -3.84
C THR A 20 -30.64 15.44 -3.70
N HIS A 21 -30.59 14.11 -3.85
CA HIS A 21 -31.79 13.26 -3.82
C HIS A 21 -32.37 13.05 -2.41
N THR A 22 -31.57 13.27 -1.35
CA THR A 22 -32.07 13.25 0.03
C THR A 22 -32.81 14.54 0.43
N LEU A 23 -32.69 15.62 -0.34
CA LEU A 23 -33.45 16.86 -0.10
C LEU A 23 -34.87 16.80 -0.68
N ASP A 24 -35.11 16.00 -1.72
CA ASP A 24 -36.43 15.90 -2.36
C ASP A 24 -37.36 14.84 -1.74
N MET A 25 -36.87 14.00 -0.81
CA MET A 25 -37.65 12.89 -0.23
C MET A 25 -38.36 13.21 1.11
N VAL A 26 -38.45 14.49 1.49
CA VAL A 26 -39.13 14.94 2.74
C VAL A 26 -40.42 15.71 2.45
N CYS A 27 -41.11 15.39 1.36
CA CYS A 27 -42.44 15.92 1.07
C CYS A 27 -43.43 14.78 0.85
N ASP A 28 -43.75 14.07 1.93
CA ASP A 28 -44.92 13.19 1.98
C ASP A 28 -46.14 14.06 2.39
N PRO A 29 -47.08 14.36 1.47
CA PRO A 29 -48.17 15.31 1.72
C PRO A 29 -49.27 14.75 2.65
N THR A 30 -49.10 13.54 3.17
CA THR A 30 -50.16 12.82 3.90
C THR A 30 -50.13 13.02 5.42
N THR A 31 -49.12 13.71 5.96
CA THR A 31 -48.98 13.93 7.42
C THR A 31 -49.57 15.28 7.83
N ALA A 32 -50.89 15.32 8.00
CA ALA A 32 -51.57 16.47 8.60
C ALA A 32 -51.09 16.64 10.06
N HIS A 33 -50.57 17.83 10.39
CA HIS A 33 -50.18 18.32 11.73
C HIS A 33 -48.77 17.99 12.27
N ALA A 34 -47.73 17.96 11.43
CA ALA A 34 -46.39 18.30 11.92
C ALA A 34 -46.25 19.83 11.95
N PRO A 35 -45.86 20.47 13.07
CA PRO A 35 -45.57 21.90 13.08
C PRO A 35 -44.41 22.15 12.09
N ALA A 36 -44.57 23.16 11.23
CA ALA A 36 -43.53 23.58 10.31
C ALA A 36 -42.32 24.04 11.15
N VAL A 37 -41.36 23.13 11.36
CA VAL A 37 -40.07 23.49 11.93
C VAL A 37 -39.32 24.22 10.83
N ASP A 38 -39.36 25.54 10.88
CA ASP A 38 -38.52 26.41 10.05
C ASP A 38 -37.06 26.19 10.49
N VAL A 39 -36.42 25.17 9.91
CA VAL A 39 -35.00 24.88 10.11
C VAL A 39 -34.23 25.96 9.37
N LYS A 40 -34.05 27.10 10.02
CA LYS A 40 -33.11 28.12 9.58
C LYS A 40 -31.71 27.56 9.73
N CYS A 41 -31.21 26.91 8.68
CA CYS A 41 -29.79 26.65 8.49
C CYS A 41 -29.07 27.99 8.30
N ARG A 42 -28.86 28.73 9.40
CA ARG A 42 -27.94 29.87 9.46
C ARG A 42 -26.52 29.30 9.57
N VAL A 43 -26.02 28.71 8.50
CA VAL A 43 -24.58 28.49 8.37
C VAL A 43 -24.06 29.65 7.54
N ASP A 44 -23.08 30.37 8.07
CA ASP A 44 -22.46 31.48 7.36
C ASP A 44 -21.82 30.93 6.06
N PRO A 45 -22.11 31.51 4.87
CA PRO A 45 -21.47 31.12 3.63
C PRO A 45 -19.94 31.04 3.71
N HIS A 46 -19.30 31.90 4.52
CA HIS A 46 -17.85 31.86 4.72
C HIS A 46 -17.38 30.62 5.48
N GLU A 47 -18.15 30.14 6.46
CA GLU A 47 -17.83 28.89 7.18
C GLU A 47 -17.96 27.68 6.26
N LEU A 48 -18.94 27.68 5.35
CA LEU A 48 -19.10 26.61 4.36
C LEU A 48 -17.92 26.57 3.37
N VAL A 49 -17.44 27.72 2.91
CA VAL A 49 -16.28 27.80 2.01
C VAL A 49 -15.03 27.28 2.71
N LYS A 50 -14.79 27.68 3.96
CA LYS A 50 -13.66 27.19 4.76
C LYS A 50 -13.73 25.67 4.96
N LEU A 51 -14.90 25.15 5.34
CA LEU A 51 -15.09 23.71 5.50
C LEU A 51 -14.91 22.95 4.19
N ALA A 52 -15.34 23.51 3.06
CA ALA A 52 -15.14 22.90 1.74
C ALA A 52 -13.66 22.84 1.36
N GLN A 53 -12.89 23.90 1.65
CA GLN A 53 -11.44 23.93 1.43
C GLN A 53 -10.72 22.89 2.30
N GLU A 54 -11.01 22.84 3.61
CA GLU A 54 -10.42 21.84 4.52
C GLU A 54 -10.73 20.40 4.08
N ARG A 55 -11.94 20.16 3.53
CA ARG A 55 -12.31 18.85 2.99
C ARG A 55 -11.62 18.53 1.67
N LEU A 56 -11.41 19.52 0.81
CA LEU A 56 -10.69 19.35 -0.45
C LEU A 56 -9.22 19.00 -0.18
N GLU A 57 -8.54 19.78 0.67
CA GLU A 57 -7.15 19.52 1.07
C GLU A 57 -7.00 18.11 1.64
N ARG A 58 -7.91 17.71 2.54
CA ARG A 58 -7.93 16.36 3.10
C ARG A 58 -8.20 15.27 2.06
N ALA A 59 -9.05 15.54 1.07
CA ALA A 59 -9.33 14.60 -0.01
C ALA A 59 -8.12 14.44 -0.94
N GLU A 60 -7.38 15.51 -1.22
CA GLU A 60 -6.14 15.49 -2.00
C GLU A 60 -5.02 14.72 -1.27
N GLU A 61 -4.87 14.94 0.04
CA GLU A 61 -3.96 14.14 0.87
C GLU A 61 -4.29 12.64 0.82
N LEU A 62 -5.59 12.30 0.84
CA LEU A 62 -6.06 10.92 0.75
C LEU A 62 -5.90 10.33 -0.66
N SER A 63 -6.09 11.12 -1.73
CA SER A 63 -5.90 10.62 -3.10
C SER A 63 -4.42 10.40 -3.41
N ALA A 64 -3.52 11.24 -2.90
CA ALA A 64 -2.08 11.01 -2.98
C ALA A 64 -1.67 9.71 -2.26
N ALA A 65 -2.40 9.32 -1.21
CA ALA A 65 -2.19 8.05 -0.53
C ALA A 65 -2.73 6.83 -1.31
N GLU A 66 -3.72 6.99 -2.19
CA GLU A 66 -4.19 5.93 -3.11
C GLU A 66 -3.14 5.56 -4.17
N GLU A 67 -2.19 6.45 -4.47
CA GLU A 67 -1.10 6.16 -5.42
C GLU A 67 0.01 5.28 -4.82
N VAL A 68 -0.01 5.05 -3.51
CA VAL A 68 1.03 4.28 -2.85
C VAL A 68 0.81 2.79 -3.10
N ALA A 69 1.75 2.15 -3.79
CA ALA A 69 1.69 0.73 -4.07
C ALA A 69 1.91 -0.11 -2.79
N PRO A 70 1.21 -1.25 -2.63
CA PRO A 70 1.41 -2.15 -1.50
C PRO A 70 2.77 -2.87 -1.59
N PRO A 71 3.27 -3.47 -0.50
CA PRO A 71 4.66 -3.95 -0.39
C PRO A 71 5.02 -5.12 -1.31
N TRP A 72 4.02 -5.80 -1.89
CA TRP A 72 4.23 -6.88 -2.87
C TRP A 72 4.44 -6.39 -4.31
N VAL A 73 4.21 -5.11 -4.61
CA VAL A 73 4.43 -4.54 -5.94
C VAL A 73 5.92 -4.25 -6.16
N PHE A 74 6.44 -4.58 -7.34
CA PHE A 74 7.82 -4.33 -7.72
C PHE A 74 7.90 -3.20 -8.74
N SER A 75 8.90 -2.32 -8.62
CA SER A 75 9.14 -1.25 -9.60
C SER A 75 9.74 -1.77 -10.91
N SER A 76 10.40 -2.95 -10.87
CA SER A 76 10.99 -3.60 -12.04
C SER A 76 9.97 -4.47 -12.75
N GLU A 77 9.78 -4.23 -14.05
CA GLU A 77 8.92 -5.04 -14.91
C GLU A 77 9.30 -6.53 -14.88
N LYS A 78 10.60 -6.84 -14.78
CA LYS A 78 11.12 -8.22 -14.71
C LYS A 78 10.61 -8.99 -13.48
N HIS A 79 10.28 -8.29 -12.40
CA HIS A 79 9.80 -8.90 -11.16
C HIS A 79 8.28 -8.81 -11.01
N SER A 80 7.56 -8.18 -11.96
CA SER A 80 6.11 -8.03 -11.90
C SER A 80 5.38 -9.38 -11.87
N ILE A 81 5.95 -10.41 -12.51
CA ILE A 81 5.46 -11.79 -12.48
C ILE A 81 5.45 -12.41 -11.08
N LEU A 82 6.26 -11.88 -10.15
CA LEU A 82 6.39 -12.38 -8.78
C LEU A 82 5.42 -11.70 -7.80
N GLU A 83 4.72 -10.63 -8.22
CA GLU A 83 3.84 -9.85 -7.34
C GLU A 83 2.70 -10.68 -6.75
N ALA A 84 2.09 -11.54 -7.58
CA ALA A 84 1.00 -12.41 -7.14
C ALA A 84 1.46 -13.41 -6.06
N GLU A 85 2.65 -14.00 -6.24
CA GLU A 85 3.21 -14.93 -5.26
C GLU A 85 3.68 -14.21 -3.99
N CYS A 86 4.31 -13.04 -4.14
CA CYS A 86 4.71 -12.20 -3.01
C CYS A 86 3.49 -11.79 -2.17
N ARG A 87 2.42 -11.33 -2.82
CA ARG A 87 1.14 -11.02 -2.18
C ARG A 87 0.59 -12.23 -1.42
N ARG A 88 0.48 -13.38 -2.08
CA ARG A 88 -0.05 -14.62 -1.47
C ARG A 88 0.72 -14.98 -0.20
N ARG A 89 2.04 -14.92 -0.23
CA ARG A 89 2.89 -15.23 0.95
C ARG A 89 2.75 -14.20 2.07
N ILE A 90 2.63 -12.92 1.75
CA ILE A 90 2.35 -11.88 2.76
C ILE A 90 0.97 -12.09 3.39
N GLU A 91 -0.06 -12.41 2.59
CA GLU A 91 -1.40 -12.67 3.10
C GLU A 91 -1.46 -13.92 4.01
N ILE A 92 -0.63 -14.94 3.74
CA ILE A 92 -0.49 -16.11 4.63
C ILE A 92 -0.07 -15.70 6.05
N CYS A 93 0.67 -14.60 6.23
CA CYS A 93 1.03 -14.10 7.57
C CYS A 93 -0.21 -13.80 8.44
N ALA A 94 -1.36 -13.48 7.85
CA ALA A 94 -2.59 -13.25 8.60
C ALA A 94 -3.15 -14.50 9.29
N SER A 95 -2.78 -15.68 8.79
CA SER A 95 -3.15 -16.96 9.38
C SER A 95 -2.22 -17.40 10.52
N MET A 96 -1.09 -16.71 10.72
CA MET A 96 -0.14 -17.05 11.77
C MET A 96 -0.74 -16.85 13.17
N PRO A 97 -0.33 -17.67 14.15
CA PRO A 97 -0.57 -17.40 15.56
C PRO A 97 -0.02 -16.04 15.96
N ALA A 98 -0.68 -15.35 16.89
CA ALA A 98 -0.26 -14.02 17.34
C ALA A 98 1.20 -14.01 17.83
N THR A 99 1.62 -15.05 18.57
CA THR A 99 3.01 -15.21 19.04
C THR A 99 4.02 -15.30 17.91
N ALA A 100 3.70 -16.00 16.82
CA ALA A 100 4.57 -16.14 15.67
C ALA A 100 4.64 -14.84 14.85
N PHE A 101 3.50 -14.17 14.65
CA PHE A 101 3.45 -12.88 13.97
C PHE A 101 4.23 -11.80 14.75
N LEU A 102 4.10 -11.77 16.07
CA LEU A 102 4.75 -10.79 16.94
C LEU A 102 6.22 -11.13 17.28
N SER A 103 6.74 -12.27 16.82
CA SER A 103 8.12 -12.70 17.09
C SER A 103 9.21 -11.68 16.74
N PRO A 104 9.09 -10.84 15.69
CA PRO A 104 10.08 -9.79 15.42
C PRO A 104 10.23 -8.78 16.55
N LEU A 105 9.16 -8.44 17.28
CA LEU A 105 9.21 -7.56 18.45
C LEU A 105 9.80 -8.27 19.67
N LEU A 106 9.44 -9.54 19.87
CA LEU A 106 9.87 -10.31 21.05
C LEU A 106 11.38 -10.61 21.02
N GLY A 107 11.98 -10.68 19.84
CA GLY A 107 13.41 -10.94 19.67
C GLY A 107 14.32 -9.71 19.77
N SER A 108 13.78 -8.49 19.78
CA SER A 108 14.58 -7.27 19.76
C SER A 108 14.72 -6.66 21.16
N GLN A 109 15.93 -6.67 21.73
CA GLN A 109 16.21 -5.97 23.00
C GLN A 109 16.27 -4.44 22.85
N THR A 110 16.36 -3.95 21.60
CA THR A 110 16.36 -2.53 21.24
C THR A 110 15.40 -2.32 20.08
N PRO A 111 14.70 -1.16 19.99
CA PRO A 111 13.88 -0.85 18.84
C PRO A 111 14.77 -0.93 17.59
N PRO A 112 14.45 -1.80 16.62
CA PRO A 112 15.30 -1.99 15.45
C PRO A 112 15.48 -0.67 14.71
N ALA A 113 16.63 -0.44 14.09
CA ALA A 113 16.94 0.85 13.44
C ALA A 113 15.85 1.31 12.45
N ASP A 114 15.16 0.34 11.85
CA ASP A 114 14.05 0.53 10.90
C ASP A 114 12.79 1.14 11.53
N PHE A 115 12.67 1.13 12.87
CA PHE A 115 11.52 1.70 13.59
C PHE A 115 11.40 3.21 13.35
N ASN A 116 12.52 3.91 13.16
CA ASN A 116 12.53 5.35 12.84
C ASN A 116 11.99 5.64 11.43
N GLN A 117 11.97 4.65 10.54
CA GLN A 117 11.45 4.79 9.17
C GLN A 117 9.95 4.49 9.09
N LEU A 118 9.34 4.01 10.18
CA LEU A 118 7.96 3.56 10.20
C LEU A 118 6.98 4.62 9.68
N PRO A 119 7.05 5.92 10.07
CA PRO A 119 6.14 6.94 9.56
C PRO A 119 6.12 7.03 8.02
N ASN A 120 7.28 6.84 7.39
CA ASN A 120 7.41 6.88 5.93
C ASN A 120 6.85 5.62 5.26
N LEU A 121 6.77 4.51 5.98
CA LEU A 121 6.25 3.23 5.49
C LEU A 121 4.74 3.08 5.73
N LEU A 122 4.15 3.83 6.66
CA LEU A 122 2.71 3.72 6.98
C LEU A 122 1.79 3.83 5.75
N PRO A 123 2.01 4.72 4.77
CA PRO A 123 1.18 4.76 3.57
C PRO A 123 1.18 3.43 2.80
N VAL A 124 2.34 2.78 2.68
CA VAL A 124 2.49 1.46 2.03
C VAL A 124 1.72 0.39 2.80
N GLY A 125 1.79 0.43 4.13
CA GLY A 125 1.05 -0.50 5.00
C GLY A 125 -0.46 -0.32 4.87
N ARG A 126 -0.95 0.93 4.83
CA ARG A 126 -2.38 1.25 4.65
C ARG A 126 -2.88 0.78 3.29
N SER A 127 -2.10 1.00 2.23
CA SER A 127 -2.40 0.47 0.89
C SER A 127 -2.54 -1.06 0.91
N ALA A 128 -1.66 -1.76 1.64
CA ALA A 128 -1.77 -3.21 1.81
C ALA A 128 -3.10 -3.65 2.46
N LEU A 129 -3.56 -2.93 3.49
CA LEU A 129 -4.85 -3.21 4.14
C LEU A 129 -6.03 -2.92 3.23
N TYR A 130 -5.95 -1.84 2.43
CA TYR A 130 -6.99 -1.50 1.46
C TYR A 130 -7.16 -2.60 0.40
N HIS A 131 -6.04 -3.14 -0.11
CA HIS A 131 -6.06 -4.18 -1.15
C HIS A 131 -6.29 -5.60 -0.62
N SER A 132 -6.13 -5.85 0.67
CA SER A 132 -6.25 -7.18 1.28
C SER A 132 -7.10 -7.15 2.56
N PRO A 133 -8.40 -7.52 2.48
CA PRO A 133 -9.28 -7.62 3.65
C PRO A 133 -8.76 -8.58 4.72
N VAL A 134 -7.98 -9.59 4.32
CA VAL A 134 -7.39 -10.58 5.25
C VAL A 134 -6.37 -9.92 6.16
N LEU A 135 -5.52 -9.03 5.63
CA LEU A 135 -4.55 -8.26 6.41
C LEU A 135 -5.27 -7.24 7.32
N ALA A 136 -6.37 -6.63 6.84
CA ALA A 136 -7.20 -5.75 7.68
C ALA A 136 -7.79 -6.50 8.87
N GLY A 137 -8.29 -7.73 8.65
CA GLY A 137 -8.78 -8.61 9.70
C GLY A 137 -7.68 -9.00 10.71
N LEU A 138 -6.45 -9.24 10.24
CA LEU A 138 -5.30 -9.46 11.13
C LEU A 138 -5.06 -8.25 12.05
N ARG A 139 -5.00 -7.04 11.48
CA ARG A 139 -4.79 -5.82 12.27
C ARG A 139 -5.89 -5.63 13.31
N HIS A 140 -7.15 -5.78 12.91
CA HIS A 140 -8.30 -5.64 13.82
C HIS A 140 -8.25 -6.66 14.98
N ARG A 141 -7.76 -7.87 14.73
CA ARG A 141 -7.60 -8.92 15.75
C ARG A 141 -6.45 -8.64 16.72
N LEU A 142 -5.36 -8.03 16.25
CA LEU A 142 -4.15 -7.83 17.05
C LEU A 142 -4.09 -6.46 17.75
N VAL A 143 -4.65 -5.41 17.16
CA VAL A 143 -4.59 -4.04 17.66
C VAL A 143 -5.96 -3.58 18.16
N PRO A 144 -6.09 -3.05 19.38
CA PRO A 144 -5.05 -2.85 20.40
C PRO A 144 -4.88 -4.06 21.36
N ALA A 145 -5.55 -5.18 21.10
CA ALA A 145 -5.68 -6.27 22.08
C ALA A 145 -4.35 -6.92 22.52
N TYR A 146 -3.39 -7.05 21.61
CA TYR A 146 -2.10 -7.72 21.84
C TYR A 146 -0.89 -6.80 21.65
N VAL A 147 -1.01 -5.76 20.81
CA VAL A 147 0.10 -4.87 20.46
C VAL A 147 -0.41 -3.47 20.12
N THR A 148 0.46 -2.47 20.27
CA THR A 148 0.23 -1.10 19.79
C THR A 148 0.20 -1.06 18.25
N ASP A 149 -0.32 0.03 17.68
CA ASP A 149 -0.34 0.20 16.22
C ASP A 149 1.08 0.16 15.62
N ASP A 150 2.03 0.88 16.23
CA ASP A 150 3.42 0.91 15.78
C ASP A 150 4.08 -0.47 15.83
N GLY A 151 3.82 -1.23 16.90
CA GLY A 151 4.34 -2.59 17.03
C GLY A 151 3.76 -3.53 15.97
N PHE A 152 2.46 -3.42 15.67
CA PHE A 152 1.85 -4.17 14.57
C PHE A 152 2.53 -3.87 13.24
N TRP A 153 2.72 -2.59 12.92
CA TRP A 153 3.33 -2.19 11.65
C TRP A 153 4.79 -2.65 11.54
N PHE A 154 5.55 -2.56 12.63
CA PHE A 154 6.91 -3.09 12.68
C PHE A 154 6.95 -4.58 12.32
N CYS A 155 6.13 -5.40 12.98
CA CYS A 155 6.02 -6.83 12.69
C CYS A 155 5.58 -7.09 11.25
N PHE A 156 4.58 -6.35 10.76
CA PHE A 156 4.07 -6.47 9.41
C PHE A 156 5.18 -6.24 8.37
N PHE A 157 5.92 -5.13 8.48
CA PHE A 157 7.01 -4.82 7.53
C PHE A 157 8.18 -5.79 7.65
N ALA A 158 8.50 -6.27 8.85
CA ALA A 158 9.53 -7.30 9.03
C ALA A 158 9.18 -8.59 8.26
N HIS A 159 7.96 -9.09 8.40
CA HIS A 159 7.48 -10.27 7.66
C HIS A 159 7.39 -10.00 6.15
N ALA A 160 6.84 -8.85 5.75
CA ALA A 160 6.75 -8.49 4.34
C ALA A 160 8.13 -8.41 3.65
N ASN A 161 9.12 -7.84 4.33
CA ASN A 161 10.50 -7.78 3.84
C ASN A 161 11.14 -9.17 3.77
N ALA A 162 10.91 -10.03 4.76
CA ALA A 162 11.40 -11.41 4.75
C ALA A 162 10.80 -12.20 3.57
N VAL A 163 9.49 -12.07 3.35
CA VAL A 163 8.81 -12.68 2.19
C VAL A 163 9.39 -12.14 0.88
N ARG A 164 9.52 -10.83 0.74
CA ARG A 164 10.06 -10.20 -0.48
C ARG A 164 11.48 -10.69 -0.80
N LYS A 165 12.34 -10.82 0.20
CA LYS A 165 13.69 -11.40 0.06
C LYS A 165 13.65 -12.88 -0.33
N SER A 166 12.67 -13.65 0.13
CA SER A 166 12.52 -15.08 -0.19
C SER A 166 11.99 -15.35 -1.61
N VAL A 167 11.28 -14.38 -2.19
CA VAL A 167 10.67 -14.49 -3.53
C VAL A 167 11.62 -14.01 -4.61
N LEU A 168 12.45 -13.01 -4.31
CA LEU A 168 13.46 -12.54 -5.24
C LEU A 168 14.58 -13.58 -5.39
N PRO A 169 15.09 -13.80 -6.62
CA PRO A 169 16.28 -14.63 -6.79
C PRO A 169 17.44 -14.05 -5.97
N PRO A 170 18.34 -14.90 -5.45
CA PRO A 170 19.53 -14.40 -4.77
C PRO A 170 20.25 -13.43 -5.70
N PRO A 171 20.79 -12.31 -5.18
CA PRO A 171 21.57 -11.41 -6.01
C PRO A 171 22.64 -12.24 -6.72
N PRO A 172 22.92 -11.98 -8.02
CA PRO A 172 23.98 -12.69 -8.70
C PRO A 172 25.20 -12.61 -7.80
N GLN A 173 25.67 -13.76 -7.33
CA GLN A 173 26.94 -13.81 -6.65
C GLN A 173 27.88 -13.16 -7.65
N LYS A 174 28.55 -12.09 -7.25
CA LYS A 174 29.71 -11.62 -7.99
C LYS A 174 30.75 -12.74 -7.87
N GLU A 175 30.52 -13.85 -8.56
CA GLU A 175 31.61 -14.62 -9.12
C GLU A 175 32.47 -13.57 -9.80
N ALA A 176 33.72 -13.54 -9.39
CA ALA A 176 34.70 -12.59 -9.85
C ALA A 176 34.83 -12.72 -11.37
N ASN A 177 33.97 -12.04 -12.12
CA ASN A 177 34.10 -11.79 -13.55
C ASN A 177 35.23 -10.77 -13.79
N VAL A 178 36.36 -10.99 -13.14
CA VAL A 178 37.65 -10.38 -13.46
C VAL A 178 38.45 -11.31 -14.37
N ILE A 179 37.97 -12.53 -14.69
CA ILE A 179 38.73 -13.50 -15.48
C ILE A 179 38.13 -13.75 -16.89
N ALA A 180 36.86 -13.42 -17.15
CA ALA A 180 36.23 -13.76 -18.42
C ALA A 180 36.60 -12.84 -19.60
N ASP A 181 36.92 -11.57 -19.34
CA ASP A 181 37.33 -10.64 -20.41
C ASP A 181 38.80 -10.86 -20.81
N ASP A 182 39.66 -11.25 -19.86
CA ASP A 182 41.08 -11.53 -20.13
C ASP A 182 41.29 -12.83 -20.95
N GLU A 183 40.47 -13.86 -20.73
CA GLU A 183 40.59 -15.14 -21.45
C GLU A 183 40.21 -15.01 -22.94
N PHE A 184 39.23 -14.15 -23.25
CA PHE A 184 38.82 -13.91 -24.63
C PHE A 184 39.84 -13.04 -25.38
N ASP A 185 40.40 -12.02 -24.73
CA ASP A 185 41.48 -11.22 -25.31
C ASP A 185 42.76 -12.03 -25.48
N GLU A 186 43.09 -12.94 -24.55
CA GLU A 186 44.21 -13.88 -24.69
C GLU A 186 43.99 -14.86 -25.85
N TRP A 187 42.75 -15.29 -26.09
CA TRP A 187 42.39 -16.11 -27.25
C TRP A 187 42.56 -15.34 -28.57
N LEU A 188 42.14 -14.08 -28.64
CA LEU A 188 42.36 -13.21 -29.82
C LEU A 188 43.85 -12.93 -30.08
N ALA A 189 44.65 -12.87 -29.03
CA ALA A 189 46.09 -12.63 -29.12
C ALA A 189 46.90 -13.86 -29.56
N LYS A 190 46.33 -15.07 -29.58
CA LYS A 190 47.04 -16.28 -30.02
C LYS A 190 47.24 -16.26 -31.54
N PRO A 191 48.50 -16.21 -32.04
CA PRO A 191 48.77 -16.28 -33.46
C PRO A 191 48.28 -17.61 -34.02
N LEU A 192 47.59 -17.57 -35.17
CA LEU A 192 47.14 -18.76 -35.88
C LEU A 192 48.36 -19.62 -36.23
N SER A 193 48.50 -20.77 -35.57
CA SER A 193 49.56 -21.72 -35.87
C SER A 193 49.49 -22.11 -37.35
N PRO A 194 50.57 -21.94 -38.14
CA PRO A 194 50.58 -22.37 -39.52
C PRO A 194 50.34 -23.88 -39.55
N GLY A 195 49.28 -24.29 -40.26
CA GLY A 195 48.93 -25.70 -40.41
C GLY A 195 50.08 -26.50 -41.03
N PRO A 196 50.20 -27.79 -40.70
CA PRO A 196 51.21 -28.64 -41.30
C PRO A 196 51.00 -28.71 -42.82
N CYS A 197 52.07 -28.41 -43.58
CA CYS A 197 52.13 -28.57 -45.03
C CYS A 197 52.13 -30.05 -45.44
#